data_AF-A0A972YH13-F1
#
_entry.id   AF-A0A972YH13-F1
#
_cell.length_a   1.000
_cell.length_b   1.000
_cell.length_c   1.000
_cell.angle_alpha   90.00
_cell.angle_beta   90.00
_cell.angle_gamma   90.00
#
_symmetry.space_group_name_H-M   'P 1'
#
loop_
_entity.id
_entity.type
_entity.pdbx_description
1 polymer ?
#
loop_
_entity_poly.entity_id
_entity_poly.type
_entity_poly.pdbx_seq_one_letter_code
_entity_poly.pdbx_strand_id
1 'polypeptide(L)' 'MKIKKIHHVAYRCSDAKKTVLWYKEHFNMDFVLAIAENEVPSTKQPDPYMHIFLDA' A
#
# COMPACT_ATOMS: atom_id res chain seq x y z
N MET A 1 22.29 9.00 16.33
CA MET A 1 21.47 7.79 16.13
C MET A 1 21.63 7.34 14.68
N LYS A 2 21.98 6.08 14.38
CA LYS A 2 22.14 5.58 13.00
C LYS A 2 20.89 4.81 12.56
N ILE A 3 20.38 5.10 11.37
CA ILE A 3 19.25 4.37 10.76
C ILE A 3 19.72 2.95 10.38
N LYS A 4 18.95 1.92 10.75
CA LYS A 4 19.30 0.51 10.50
C LYS A 4 18.69 -0.05 9.20
N LYS A 5 17.44 0.30 8.92
CA LYS A 5 16.70 -0.12 7.72
C LYS A 5 15.42 0.72 7.55
N ILE A 6 14.84 0.66 6.36
CA ILE A 6 13.48 1.16 6.08
C ILE A 6 12.51 0.02 6.39
N HIS A 7 11.44 0.27 7.15
CA HIS A 7 10.46 -0.77 7.48
C HIS A 7 9.43 -0.98 6.36
N HIS A 8 8.93 0.10 5.78
CA HIS A 8 8.01 0.09 4.64
C HIS A 8 8.02 1.47 3.97
N VAL A 9 7.51 1.54 2.75
CA VAL A 9 7.25 2.77 2.00
C VAL A 9 5.84 2.72 1.45
N ALA A 10 5.20 3.89 1.32
CA ALA A 10 3.86 4.01 0.78
C ALA A 10 3.86 5.02 -0.36
N TYR A 11 3.28 4.63 -1.49
CA TYR A 11 3.14 5.47 -2.67
C TYR A 11 1.68 5.47 -3.13
N ARG A 12 1.25 6.54 -3.78
CA ARG A 12 -0.04 6.57 -4.47
C ARG A 12 0.10 5.88 -5.81
N CYS A 13 -0.84 5.00 -6.13
CA CYS A 13 -0.95 4.39 -7.45
C CYS A 13 -2.18 4.92 -8.18
N SER A 14 -2.11 4.96 -9.51
CA SER A 14 -3.26 5.34 -10.36
C SER A 14 -4.18 4.14 -10.63
N ASP A 15 -3.62 2.94 -10.72
CA ASP A 15 -4.36 1.69 -10.93
C ASP A 15 -3.76 0.61 -10.02
N ALA A 16 -4.55 0.15 -9.06
CA ALA A 16 -4.14 -0.85 -8.08
C ALA A 16 -3.80 -2.20 -8.72
N LYS A 17 -4.62 -2.67 -9.68
CA LYS A 17 -4.42 -3.97 -10.33
C LYS A 17 -3.14 -3.97 -11.17
N LYS A 18 -2.95 -2.92 -11.98
CA LYS A 18 -1.73 -2.76 -12.78
C LYS A 18 -0.49 -2.71 -11.89
N THR A 19 -0.58 -2.01 -10.76
CA THR A 19 0.52 -1.90 -9.80
C THR A 19 0.86 -3.27 -9.20
N VAL A 20 -0.13 -4.00 -8.68
CA VAL A 20 0.09 -5.35 -8.13
C VAL A 20 0.74 -6.27 -9.16
N LEU A 21 0.22 -6.32 -10.39
CA LEU A 21 0.74 -7.20 -11.43
C LEU A 21 2.18 -6.84 -11.81
N TRP A 22 2.49 -5.56 -11.93
CA TRP A 22 3.83 -5.08 -12.28
C TRP A 22 4.86 -5.44 -11.20
N TYR A 23 4.51 -5.23 -9.92
CA TYR A 23 5.41 -5.57 -8.81
C TYR A 23 5.58 -7.08 -8.64
N LYS A 24 4.53 -7.87 -8.87
CA LYS A 24 4.63 -9.33 -8.88
C LYS A 24 5.54 -9.82 -10.02
N GLU A 25 5.38 -9.29 -11.23
CA GLU A 25 6.15 -9.71 -12.41
C GLU A 25 7.63 -9.31 -12.33
N HIS A 26 7.93 -8.09 -11.88
CA HIS A 26 9.29 -7.57 -11.95
C HIS A 26 10.08 -7.69 -10.64
N PHE A 27 9.41 -7.81 -9.50
CA PHE A 27 10.03 -7.83 -8.17
C PHE A 27 9.66 -9.05 -7.33
N ASN A 28 8.87 -9.99 -7.86
CA ASN A 28 8.34 -11.14 -7.10
C ASN A 28 7.60 -10.74 -5.82
N MET A 29 7.01 -9.53 -5.81
CA MET A 29 6.30 -9.04 -4.64
C MET A 29 4.84 -9.49 -4.69
N ASP A 30 4.48 -10.43 -3.83
CA ASP A 30 3.14 -10.99 -3.81
C ASP A 30 2.14 -10.05 -3.13
N PHE A 31 0.91 -10.06 -3.66
CA PHE A 31 -0.21 -9.36 -3.03
C PHE A 31 -0.57 -10.01 -1.71
N VAL A 32 -0.56 -9.22 -0.63
CA VAL A 32 -0.88 -9.69 0.72
C VAL A 32 -2.34 -9.41 1.05
N LEU A 33 -2.75 -8.14 1.00
CA LEU A 33 -4.11 -7.73 1.34
C LEU A 33 -4.44 -6.34 0.79
N ALA A 34 -5.74 -6.03 0.77
CA ALA A 34 -6.25 -4.69 0.51
C ALA A 34 -7.22 -4.28 1.63
N ILE A 35 -7.13 -3.03 2.07
CA ILE A 35 -8.02 -2.44 3.07
C ILE A 35 -8.66 -1.23 2.42
N ALA A 36 -9.97 -1.10 2.58
CA ALA A 36 -10.72 0.08 2.17
C ALA A 36 -11.48 0.62 3.38
N GLU A 37 -11.45 1.93 3.55
CA GLU A 37 -12.15 2.63 4.62
C GLU A 37 -12.86 3.85 4.03
N ASN A 38 -14.01 4.19 4.59
CA ASN A 38 -14.79 5.36 4.15
C ASN A 38 -14.40 6.64 4.90
N GLU A 39 -13.72 6.50 6.05
CA GLU A 39 -13.42 7.59 6.96
C GLU A 39 -11.97 7.56 7.43
N VAL A 40 -11.41 8.72 7.71
CA VAL A 40 -10.08 8.85 8.31
C VAL A 40 -10.10 8.23 9.72
N PRO A 41 -9.21 7.27 10.06
CA PRO A 41 -9.27 6.55 11.33
C PRO A 41 -9.22 7.45 12.58
N SER A 42 -8.44 8.53 12.51
CA SER A 42 -8.18 9.46 13.62
C SER A 42 -9.25 10.54 13.80
N THR A 43 -9.90 11.00 12.72
CA THR A 43 -10.84 12.13 12.75
C THR A 43 -12.29 11.76 12.48
N LYS A 44 -12.55 10.54 11.95
CA LYS A 44 -13.88 10.09 11.48
C LYS A 44 -14.48 10.96 10.37
N GLN A 45 -13.66 11.76 9.70
CA GLN A 45 -14.11 12.54 8.56
C GLN A 45 -14.26 11.65 7.32
N PRO A 46 -15.26 11.88 6.47
CA PRO A 46 -15.44 11.13 5.23
C PRO A 46 -14.27 11.42 4.28
N ASP A 47 -13.46 10.40 4.04
CA ASP A 47 -12.32 10.41 3.13
C ASP A 47 -12.11 8.96 2.65
N PRO A 48 -12.79 8.54 1.58
CA PRO A 48 -12.73 7.16 1.13
C PRO A 48 -11.34 6.86 0.54
N TYR A 49 -10.66 5.86 1.10
CA TYR A 49 -9.34 5.44 0.63
C TYR A 49 -9.21 3.92 0.56
N MET A 50 -8.21 3.47 -0.21
CA MET A 50 -7.82 2.07 -0.27
C MET A 50 -6.29 1.96 -0.20
N HIS A 51 -5.82 1.03 0.62
CA HIS A 51 -4.42 0.63 0.68
C HIS A 51 -4.28 -0.82 0.18
N ILE A 52 -3.26 -1.05 -0.65
CA ILE A 52 -2.85 -2.38 -1.10
C ILE A 52 -1.46 -2.67 -0.53
N PHE A 53 -1.26 -3.89 -0.04
CA PHE A 53 -0.01 -4.33 0.59
C PHE A 53 0.63 -5.42 -0.26
N LEU A 54 1.94 -5.29 -0.46
CA LEU A 54 2.78 -6.21 -1.21
C LEU A 54 3.92 -6.70 -0.30
N ASP A 55 4.29 -7.97 -0.39
CA ASP A 55 5.41 -8.56 0.36
C ASP A 55 6.73 -8.33 -0.39
N ALA A 56 7.77 -7.84 0.28
CA ALA A 56 9.00 -7.32 -0.32
C ALA A 56 10.26 -7.98 0.24
#